data_AF-A0A9P6Y7Q5-F1
#
_entry.id   AF-A0A9P6Y7Q5-F1
#
_cell.length_a   1.000
_cell.length_b   1.000
_cell.length_c   1.000
_cell.angle_alpha   90.00
_cell.angle_beta   90.00
_cell.angle_gamma   90.00
#
_symmetry.space_group_name_H-M   'P 1'
#
loop_
_entity.id
_entity.type
_entity.pdbx_description
1 polymer ?
#
loop_
_entity_poly.entity_id
_entity_poly.type
_entity_poly.pdbx_seq_one_letter_code
_entity_poly.pdbx_strand_id
1 'polypeptide(L)'
;MGRNPEARGMAADAEWAYLKDQAADERSVRRLQDFITRNPTITDIALVRERYADQHKRVSDPAWRAGLRGQQLLDAGRNEDAERAFLQALRGYPREPGLLRGLGMAVMRQGRREQAIAYFQRAHPLLAAAGPGRCRADGGPPGRGRAPVRAGTAATAARRQCRAGTGRRRRRAR
;
A
#
# COMPACT_ATOMS: atom_id res chain seq x y z
N MET A 1 -37.77 17.87 14.59
CA MET A 1 -36.89 16.91 13.88
C MET A 1 -35.44 17.22 14.23
N GLY A 2 -34.87 16.54 15.23
CA GLY A 2 -33.51 16.78 15.69
C GLY A 2 -32.49 16.27 14.67
N ARG A 3 -31.79 17.16 13.99
CA ARG A 3 -30.59 16.82 13.23
C ARG A 3 -29.47 16.61 14.23
N ASN A 4 -29.30 15.38 14.71
CA ASN A 4 -28.14 15.03 15.52
C ASN A 4 -26.89 15.09 14.61
N PRO A 5 -25.98 16.07 14.78
CA PRO A 5 -24.77 16.18 13.96
C PRO A 5 -23.83 15.00 14.16
N GLU A 6 -23.85 14.37 15.35
CA GLU A 6 -23.06 13.20 15.69
C GLU A 6 -23.46 11.97 14.87
N ALA A 7 -24.77 11.73 14.71
CA ALA A 7 -25.28 10.63 13.88
C ALA A 7 -24.94 10.81 12.39
N ARG A 8 -24.84 12.05 11.93
CA ARG A 8 -24.38 12.38 10.56
C ARG A 8 -22.89 12.13 10.39
N GLY A 9 -22.08 12.41 11.41
CA GLY A 9 -20.65 12.08 11.44
C GLY A 9 -20.44 10.57 11.31
N MET A 10 -21.06 9.77 12.18
CA MET A 10 -20.90 8.31 12.19
C MET A 10 -21.33 7.64 10.87
N ALA A 11 -22.40 8.11 10.24
CA ALA A 11 -22.83 7.62 8.93
C ALA A 11 -21.82 7.97 7.83
N ALA A 12 -21.24 9.18 7.89
CA ALA A 12 -20.23 9.61 6.93
C ALA A 12 -18.89 8.87 7.14
N ASP A 13 -18.51 8.57 8.38
CA ASP A 13 -17.32 7.76 8.70
C ASP A 13 -17.45 6.32 8.16
N ALA A 14 -18.65 5.72 8.27
CA ALA A 14 -18.94 4.41 7.71
C ALA A 14 -18.90 4.41 6.17
N GLU A 15 -19.49 5.42 5.52
CA GLU A 15 -19.43 5.58 4.06
C GLU A 15 -17.97 5.80 3.60
N TRP A 16 -17.19 6.59 4.33
CA TRP A 16 -15.76 6.79 4.08
C TRP A 16 -14.96 5.48 4.21
N ALA A 17 -15.23 4.68 5.25
CA ALA A 17 -14.56 3.39 5.45
C ALA A 17 -14.79 2.41 4.27
N TYR A 18 -15.95 2.48 3.62
CA TYR A 18 -16.25 1.72 2.40
C TYR A 18 -15.55 2.33 1.17
N LEU A 19 -15.64 3.65 0.98
CA LEU A 19 -15.10 4.33 -0.20
C LEU A 19 -13.57 4.29 -0.27
N LYS A 20 -12.87 4.33 0.87
CA LYS A 20 -11.41 4.27 0.91
C LYS A 20 -10.83 2.95 0.41
N ASP A 21 -11.60 1.85 0.40
CA ASP A 21 -11.12 0.53 -0.03
C ASP A 21 -11.42 0.29 -1.53
N GLN A 22 -12.30 1.09 -2.14
CA GLN A 22 -12.66 0.96 -3.54
C GLN A 22 -11.44 1.18 -4.45
N ALA A 23 -11.41 0.43 -5.55
CA ALA A 23 -10.45 0.60 -6.63
C ALA A 23 -10.57 2.00 -7.24
N ALA A 24 -9.49 2.51 -7.84
CA ALA A 24 -9.52 3.78 -8.56
C ALA A 24 -10.21 3.57 -9.92
N ASP A 25 -11.50 3.89 -9.97
CA ASP A 25 -12.36 3.78 -11.12
C ASP A 25 -13.21 5.04 -11.28
N GLU A 26 -13.78 5.24 -12.46
CA GLU A 26 -14.52 6.48 -12.75
C GLU A 26 -15.78 6.64 -11.88
N ARG A 27 -16.37 5.52 -11.43
CA ARG A 27 -17.55 5.54 -10.53
C ARG A 27 -17.14 5.86 -9.11
N SER A 28 -16.02 5.32 -8.62
CA SER A 28 -15.50 5.60 -7.28
C SER A 28 -15.04 7.06 -7.12
N VAL A 29 -14.41 7.64 -8.15
CA VAL A 29 -14.06 9.08 -8.18
C VAL A 29 -15.30 9.96 -8.05
N ARG A 30 -16.37 9.63 -8.79
CA ARG A 30 -17.65 10.37 -8.70
C ARG A 30 -18.29 10.26 -7.32
N ARG A 31 -18.29 9.07 -6.71
CA ARG A 31 -18.81 8.89 -5.34
C ARG A 31 -18.03 9.69 -4.31
N LEU A 32 -16.70 9.75 -4.44
CA LEU A 32 -15.86 10.58 -3.56
C LEU A 32 -16.17 12.07 -3.74
N GLN A 33 -16.39 12.53 -4.98
CA GLN A 33 -16.79 13.92 -5.25
C GLN A 33 -18.15 14.26 -4.61
N ASP A 34 -19.14 13.39 -4.77
CA ASP A 34 -20.47 13.57 -4.16
C ASP A 34 -20.38 13.54 -2.63
N PHE A 35 -19.49 12.72 -2.07
CA PHE A 35 -19.26 12.65 -0.63
C PHE A 35 -18.62 13.94 -0.08
N ILE A 36 -17.60 14.48 -0.74
CA ILE A 36 -16.95 15.76 -0.38
C ILE A 36 -17.98 16.90 -0.41
N THR A 37 -18.88 16.89 -1.40
CA THR A 37 -19.92 17.92 -1.55
C THR A 37 -21.00 17.81 -0.48
N ARG A 38 -21.40 16.60 -0.11
CA ARG A 38 -22.45 16.34 0.89
C ARG A 38 -21.96 16.51 2.33
N ASN A 39 -20.67 16.26 2.59
CA ASN A 39 -20.09 16.23 3.94
C ASN A 39 -18.80 17.08 4.05
N PRO A 40 -18.86 18.41 3.87
CA PRO A 40 -17.67 19.26 3.91
C PRO A 40 -17.03 19.39 5.30
N THR A 41 -17.75 19.03 6.38
CA THR A 41 -17.34 19.23 7.78
C THR A 41 -16.94 17.93 8.49
N ILE A 42 -16.73 16.82 7.77
CA ILE A 42 -16.24 15.58 8.38
C ILE A 42 -14.79 15.74 8.85
N THR A 43 -14.44 15.14 9.98
CA THR A 43 -13.09 15.21 10.59
C THR A 43 -12.00 14.79 9.61
N ASP A 44 -12.23 13.71 8.85
CA ASP A 44 -11.27 13.16 7.90
C ASP A 44 -11.34 13.77 6.49
N ILE A 45 -11.98 14.94 6.31
CA ILE A 45 -12.18 15.53 4.98
C ILE A 45 -10.88 15.75 4.20
N ALA A 46 -9.76 15.99 4.89
CA ALA A 46 -8.45 16.11 4.27
C ALA A 46 -8.01 14.80 3.60
N LEU A 47 -8.15 13.67 4.30
CA LEU A 47 -7.83 12.33 3.78
C LEU A 47 -8.75 11.95 2.61
N VAL A 48 -10.02 12.30 2.70
CA VAL A 48 -11.00 12.10 1.63
C VAL A 48 -10.59 12.87 0.37
N ARG A 49 -10.19 14.14 0.52
CA ARG A 49 -9.74 14.98 -0.60
C ARG A 49 -8.44 14.49 -1.22
N GLU A 50 -7.49 14.04 -0.40
CA GLU A 50 -6.25 13.41 -0.87
C GLU A 50 -6.55 12.15 -1.69
N ARG A 51 -7.40 11.25 -1.17
CA ARG A 51 -7.83 10.04 -1.87
C ARG A 51 -8.51 10.37 -3.20
N TYR A 52 -9.40 11.37 -3.21
CA TYR A 52 -10.05 11.86 -4.41
C TYR A 52 -9.02 12.34 -5.45
N ALA A 53 -8.06 13.18 -5.04
CA ALA A 53 -7.02 13.69 -5.93
C ALA A 53 -6.17 12.57 -6.52
N ASP A 54 -5.80 11.57 -5.70
CA ASP A 54 -5.01 10.42 -6.13
C ASP A 54 -5.77 9.55 -7.13
N GLN A 55 -7.03 9.21 -6.83
CA GLN A 55 -7.88 8.43 -7.73
C GLN A 55 -8.21 9.18 -9.01
N HIS A 56 -8.54 10.46 -8.92
CA HIS A 56 -8.84 11.31 -10.07
C HIS A 56 -7.63 11.43 -11.00
N LYS A 57 -6.42 11.60 -10.44
CA LYS A 57 -5.18 11.63 -11.21
C LYS A 57 -4.96 10.31 -11.95
N ARG A 58 -5.06 9.19 -11.23
CA ARG A 58 -4.95 7.85 -11.83
C ARG A 58 -5.95 7.66 -12.96
N VAL A 59 -7.24 7.94 -12.74
CA VAL A 59 -8.28 7.79 -13.78
C VAL A 59 -8.04 8.71 -14.99
N SER A 60 -7.46 9.90 -14.77
CA SER A 60 -7.09 10.83 -15.84
C SER A 60 -5.88 10.38 -16.65
N ASP A 61 -5.00 9.55 -16.08
CA ASP A 61 -3.79 9.09 -16.75
C ASP A 61 -4.11 8.04 -17.83
N PRO A 62 -3.63 8.23 -19.08
CA PRO A 62 -3.88 7.27 -20.17
C PRO A 62 -3.28 5.89 -19.88
N ALA A 63 -2.18 5.82 -19.13
CA ALA A 63 -1.58 4.57 -18.70
C ALA A 63 -2.52 3.76 -17.78
N TRP A 64 -3.21 4.40 -16.85
CA TRP A 64 -4.16 3.73 -15.98
C TRP A 64 -5.38 3.22 -16.75
N ARG A 65 -5.88 4.03 -17.70
CA ARG A 65 -7.00 3.64 -18.59
C ARG A 65 -6.63 2.42 -19.44
N ALA A 66 -5.37 2.31 -19.87
CA ALA A 66 -4.88 1.10 -20.54
C ALA A 66 -4.92 -0.13 -19.61
N GLY A 67 -4.58 0.02 -18.33
CA GLY A 67 -4.69 -1.05 -17.34
C GLY A 67 -6.12 -1.54 -17.12
N LEU A 68 -7.07 -0.61 -16.99
CA LEU A 68 -8.51 -0.92 -16.90
C LEU A 68 -9.01 -1.64 -18.16
N ARG A 69 -8.55 -1.21 -19.34
CA ARG A 69 -8.86 -1.91 -20.60
C ARG A 69 -8.29 -3.32 -20.62
N GLY A 70 -7.07 -3.51 -20.10
CA GLY A 70 -6.45 -4.83 -19.94
C GLY A 70 -7.29 -5.77 -19.07
N GLN A 71 -7.85 -5.25 -17.98
CA GLN A 71 -8.79 -6.00 -17.12
C GLN A 71 -10.03 -6.45 -17.91
N GLN A 72 -10.67 -5.55 -18.65
CA GLN A 72 -11.84 -5.88 -19.47
C GLN A 72 -11.51 -6.92 -20.55
N LEU A 73 -10.32 -6.84 -21.14
CA LEU A 73 -9.85 -7.79 -22.15
C LEU A 73 -9.56 -9.18 -21.54
N LEU A 74 -9.06 -9.25 -20.30
CA LEU A 74 -8.94 -10.50 -19.55
C LEU A 74 -10.31 -11.16 -19.35
N ASP A 75 -11.29 -10.38 -18.90
CA ASP A 75 -12.64 -10.88 -18.64
C ASP A 75 -13.30 -11.37 -19.94
N ALA A 76 -13.02 -10.69 -21.07
CA ALA A 76 -13.42 -11.10 -22.41
C ALA A 76 -12.62 -12.28 -22.99
N GLY A 77 -11.62 -12.80 -22.28
CA GLY A 77 -10.77 -13.91 -22.75
C GLY A 77 -9.70 -13.53 -23.78
N ARG A 78 -9.58 -12.25 -24.14
CA ARG A 78 -8.59 -11.72 -25.08
C ARG A 78 -7.25 -11.49 -24.38
N ASN A 79 -6.59 -12.60 -24.00
CA ASN A 79 -5.42 -12.55 -23.13
C ASN A 79 -4.19 -11.86 -23.78
N GLU A 80 -4.04 -11.89 -25.11
CA GLU A 80 -2.93 -11.23 -25.83
C GLU A 80 -3.09 -9.70 -25.86
N ASP A 81 -4.28 -9.22 -26.17
CA ASP A 81 -4.58 -7.78 -26.13
C ASP A 81 -4.51 -7.24 -24.70
N ALA A 82 -4.93 -8.05 -23.72
CA ALA A 82 -4.79 -7.72 -22.31
C ALA A 82 -3.32 -7.53 -21.91
N GLU A 83 -2.42 -8.44 -22.32
CA GLU A 83 -0.97 -8.30 -22.08
C GLU A 83 -0.44 -6.97 -22.61
N ARG A 84 -0.78 -6.61 -23.86
CA ARG A 84 -0.36 -5.33 -24.46
C ARG A 84 -0.89 -4.13 -23.69
N ALA A 85 -2.14 -4.17 -23.24
CA ALA A 85 -2.77 -3.10 -22.48
C ALA A 85 -2.12 -2.94 -21.09
N PHE A 86 -1.80 -4.04 -20.40
CA PHE A 86 -1.07 -3.99 -19.13
C PHE A 86 0.37 -3.51 -19.29
N LEU A 87 1.07 -3.90 -20.36
CA LEU A 87 2.41 -3.41 -20.65
C LEU A 87 2.43 -1.89 -20.89
N GLN A 88 1.40 -1.35 -21.57
CA GLN A 88 1.24 0.10 -21.71
C GLN A 88 0.99 0.77 -20.36
N ALA A 89 0.18 0.18 -19.49
CA ALA A 89 -0.11 0.70 -18.16
C ALA A 89 1.14 0.74 -17.26
N LEU A 90 1.97 -0.31 -17.31
CA LEU A 90 3.22 -0.41 -16.56
C LEU A 90 4.27 0.63 -16.96
N ARG A 91 4.18 1.25 -18.15
CA ARG A 91 5.07 2.37 -18.53
C ARG A 91 4.84 3.61 -17.67
N GLY A 92 3.59 3.90 -17.30
CA GLY A 92 3.26 4.99 -16.37
C GLY A 92 3.36 4.55 -14.90
N TYR A 93 3.05 3.28 -14.63
CA TYR A 93 2.91 2.75 -13.28
C TYR A 93 3.72 1.47 -13.08
N PRO A 94 5.06 1.53 -13.08
CA PRO A 94 5.93 0.35 -13.10
C PRO A 94 5.94 -0.46 -11.80
N ARG A 95 5.47 0.13 -10.70
CA ARG A 95 5.43 -0.49 -9.36
C ARG A 95 4.01 -0.70 -8.84
N GLU A 96 3.03 -0.71 -9.73
CA GLU A 96 1.65 -0.91 -9.32
C GLU A 96 1.32 -2.42 -9.28
N PRO A 97 0.96 -2.94 -8.10
CA PRO A 97 0.79 -4.38 -7.91
C PRO A 97 -0.43 -4.96 -8.63
N GLY A 98 -1.52 -4.20 -8.77
CA GLY A 98 -2.72 -4.60 -9.51
C GLY A 98 -2.45 -4.89 -10.99
N LEU A 99 -1.66 -4.03 -11.65
CA LEU A 99 -1.25 -4.14 -13.06
C LEU A 99 -0.27 -5.31 -13.26
N LEU A 100 0.70 -5.49 -12.35
CA LEU A 100 1.61 -6.64 -12.40
C LEU A 100 0.87 -7.96 -12.22
N ARG A 101 -0.12 -7.99 -11.32
CA ARG A 101 -1.01 -9.15 -11.15
C ARG A 101 -1.86 -9.40 -12.39
N GLY A 102 -2.44 -8.35 -12.97
CA GLY A 102 -3.21 -8.43 -14.22
C GLY A 102 -2.39 -9.01 -15.37
N LEU A 103 -1.15 -8.52 -15.54
CA LEU A 103 -0.21 -9.06 -16.52
C LEU A 103 0.13 -10.54 -16.24
N GLY A 104 0.41 -10.89 -14.99
CA GLY A 104 0.66 -12.28 -14.58
C GLY A 104 -0.52 -13.20 -14.93
N MET A 105 -1.76 -12.76 -14.69
CA MET A 105 -2.96 -13.52 -15.06
C MET A 105 -3.13 -13.65 -16.58
N ALA A 106 -2.87 -12.59 -17.35
CA ALA A 106 -2.93 -12.62 -18.82
C ALA A 106 -1.98 -13.66 -19.40
N VAL A 107 -0.71 -13.59 -18.97
CA VAL A 107 0.36 -14.49 -19.42
C VAL A 107 0.12 -15.93 -18.95
N MET A 108 -0.45 -16.12 -17.77
CA MET A 108 -0.85 -17.44 -17.26
C MET A 108 -1.97 -18.07 -18.12
N ARG A 109 -2.98 -17.30 -18.51
CA ARG A 109 -4.09 -17.78 -19.36
C ARG A 109 -3.68 -18.05 -20.80
N GLN A 110 -2.57 -17.46 -21.26
CA GLN A 110 -1.91 -17.82 -22.53
C GLN A 110 -1.06 -19.09 -22.44
N GLY A 111 -0.90 -19.70 -21.25
CA GLY A 111 -0.08 -20.90 -21.05
C GLY A 111 1.41 -20.64 -20.73
N ARG A 112 1.86 -19.38 -20.72
CA ARG A 112 3.24 -18.97 -20.41
C ARG A 112 3.50 -18.92 -18.89
N ARG A 113 3.28 -20.04 -18.20
CA ARG A 113 3.30 -20.11 -16.72
C ARG A 113 4.60 -19.62 -16.08
N GLU A 114 5.75 -19.96 -16.66
CA GLU A 114 7.06 -19.56 -16.13
C GLU A 114 7.23 -18.05 -16.04
N GLN A 115 6.76 -17.33 -17.07
CA GLN A 115 6.82 -15.87 -17.10
C GLN A 115 5.81 -15.24 -16.15
N ALA A 116 4.62 -15.84 -16.03
CA ALA A 116 3.62 -15.41 -15.06
C ALA A 116 4.15 -15.47 -13.62
N ILE A 117 4.88 -16.53 -13.26
CA ILE A 117 5.52 -16.68 -11.94
C ILE A 117 6.49 -15.53 -11.68
N ALA A 118 7.32 -15.14 -12.66
CA ALA A 118 8.24 -14.01 -12.52
C ALA A 118 7.51 -12.68 -12.25
N TYR A 119 6.36 -12.45 -12.91
CA TYR A 119 5.53 -11.27 -12.67
C TYR A 119 4.85 -11.30 -11.29
N PHE A 120 4.32 -12.45 -10.87
CA PHE A 120 3.75 -12.61 -9.54
C PHE A 120 4.79 -12.44 -8.43
N GLN A 121 6.02 -12.93 -8.62
CA GLN A 121 7.12 -12.73 -7.66
C GLN A 121 7.48 -11.24 -7.51
N ARG A 122 7.38 -10.45 -8.58
CA ARG A 122 7.55 -8.99 -8.50
C ARG A 122 6.37 -8.28 -7.83
N ALA A 123 5.15 -8.78 -8.02
CA ALA A 123 3.93 -8.21 -7.43
C ALA A 123 3.78 -8.56 -5.93
N HIS A 124 4.18 -9.76 -5.52
CA HIS A 124 4.00 -10.29 -4.16
C HIS A 124 4.54 -9.37 -3.06
N PRO A 125 5.80 -8.86 -3.11
CA PRO A 125 6.30 -7.96 -2.06
C PRO A 125 5.53 -6.64 -2.00
N LEU A 126 5.02 -6.16 -3.14
CA LEU A 126 4.25 -4.91 -3.22
C LEU A 126 2.83 -5.08 -2.67
N LEU A 127 2.22 -6.26 -2.88
CA LEU A 127 0.91 -6.62 -2.31
C LEU A 127 0.98 -6.91 -0.82
N ALA A 128 2.02 -7.62 -0.38
CA ALA A 128 2.24 -7.92 1.04
C ALA A 128 2.53 -6.65 1.86
N ALA A 129 3.15 -5.63 1.25
CA ALA A 129 3.34 -4.32 1.87
C ALA A 129 2.06 -3.46 1.88
N ALA A 130 1.08 -3.76 1.03
CA ALA A 130 -0.16 -2.99 0.88
C ALA A 130 -1.35 -3.54 1.69
N GLY A 131 -1.21 -4.69 2.35
CA GLY A 131 -2.28 -5.25 3.20
C GLY A 131 -2.47 -4.43 4.48
N PRO A 132 -3.72 -4.21 4.97
CA PRO A 132 -3.97 -3.66 6.30
C PRO A 132 -3.60 -4.73 7.34
N GLY A 133 -2.30 -4.81 7.65
CA GLY A 133 -1.74 -5.95 8.35
C GLY A 133 -0.47 -5.62 9.10
N ARG A 134 -0.65 -4.85 10.18
CA ARG A 134 0.20 -4.73 11.38
C ARG A 134 1.27 -3.64 11.34
N CYS A 135 1.07 -2.70 12.27
CA CYS A 135 2.16 -2.04 12.99
C CYS A 135 3.19 -3.11 13.37
N ARG A 136 4.38 -3.05 12.78
CA ARG A 136 5.53 -3.79 13.27
C ARG A 136 6.04 -3.04 14.50
N ALA A 137 5.53 -3.42 15.67
CA ALA A 137 6.29 -3.22 16.89
C ALA A 137 7.57 -4.06 16.78
N ASP A 138 8.68 -3.34 16.89
CA ASP A 138 10.03 -3.78 17.25
C ASP A 138 10.80 -4.75 16.36
N GLY A 139 12.08 -4.37 16.19
CA GLY A 139 13.08 -5.05 15.39
C GLY A 139 13.72 -6.24 16.11
N GLY A 140 14.32 -7.09 15.29
CA GLY A 140 15.21 -8.17 15.74
C GLY A 140 15.53 -9.12 14.58
N PRO A 141 16.79 -9.27 14.14
CA PRO A 141 17.14 -10.22 13.09
C PRO A 141 17.11 -11.67 13.61
N PRO A 142 16.86 -12.67 12.74
CA PRO A 142 16.85 -14.06 13.15
C PRO A 142 18.26 -14.69 13.07
N GLY A 143 18.67 -15.39 14.11
CA GLY A 143 19.83 -16.28 14.15
C GLY A 143 20.39 -16.36 15.58
N ARG A 144 20.70 -17.51 16.19
CA ARG A 144 20.87 -18.89 15.73
C ARG A 144 20.59 -19.86 16.89
N GLY A 145 20.09 -21.04 16.53
CA GLY A 145 20.34 -22.38 17.11
C GLY A 145 20.65 -22.60 18.60
N ARG A 146 19.79 -23.43 19.21
CA ARG A 146 20.07 -24.59 20.09
C ARG A 146 20.72 -24.37 21.49
N ALA A 147 19.87 -24.36 22.53
CA ALA A 147 19.73 -25.27 23.70
C ALA A 147 20.97 -25.94 24.38
N PRO A 148 20.89 -26.47 25.63
CA PRO A 148 20.14 -26.05 26.83
C PRO A 148 20.93 -26.22 28.18
N VAL A 149 20.26 -25.91 29.32
CA VAL A 149 20.49 -26.31 30.75
C VAL A 149 21.90 -26.27 31.37
N ARG A 150 22.09 -25.43 32.40
CA ARG A 150 22.27 -25.88 33.81
C ARG A 150 22.33 -24.71 34.80
N ALA A 151 21.77 -24.96 35.98
CA ALA A 151 21.77 -24.10 37.16
C ALA A 151 23.16 -23.98 37.82
N GLY A 152 23.40 -22.91 38.57
CA GLY A 152 24.47 -22.85 39.56
C GLY A 152 25.00 -21.45 39.90
N THR A 153 24.39 -20.84 40.91
CA THR A 153 25.03 -20.06 42.00
C THR A 153 25.98 -18.88 41.71
N ALA A 154 25.65 -17.79 42.41
CA ALA A 154 26.54 -16.91 43.19
C ALA A 154 27.02 -15.57 42.58
N ALA A 155 26.83 -14.57 43.44
CA ALA A 155 27.77 -13.50 43.79
C ALA A 155 27.91 -12.26 42.88
N THR A 156 27.36 -11.17 43.42
CA THR A 156 28.12 -9.97 43.82
C THR A 156 28.80 -9.12 42.74
N ALA A 157 28.29 -7.89 42.66
CA ALA A 157 28.97 -6.62 42.39
C ALA A 157 29.82 -6.49 41.11
N ALA A 158 29.45 -5.52 40.27
CA ALA A 158 30.35 -4.40 39.95
C ALA A 158 29.61 -3.33 39.14
N ARG A 159 29.45 -2.17 39.77
CA ARG A 159 29.32 -0.89 39.08
C ARG A 159 30.55 -0.71 38.17
N ARG A 160 30.37 -0.45 36.88
CA ARG A 160 31.37 0.28 36.09
C ARG A 160 30.70 1.28 35.18
N GLN A 161 31.06 2.53 35.46
CA GLN A 161 30.73 3.75 34.77
C GLN A 161 31.32 3.69 33.35
N CYS A 162 30.48 3.81 32.31
CA CYS A 162 30.96 4.13 30.97
C CYS A 162 31.04 5.65 30.84
N ARG A 163 32.27 6.16 30.94
CA ARG A 163 32.64 7.54 30.60
C ARG A 163 33.35 7.51 29.24
N ALA A 164 33.10 8.55 28.46
CA ALA A 164 33.84 9.06 27.29
C ALA A 164 33.49 8.50 25.90
N GLY A 165 33.11 9.45 25.02
CA GLY A 165 32.97 9.24 23.58
C GLY A 165 32.35 10.39 22.78
N THR A 166 32.29 11.64 23.29
CA THR A 166 31.85 12.80 22.50
C THR A 166 33.03 13.39 21.72
N GLY A 167 32.99 13.20 20.39
CA GLY A 167 33.85 13.93 19.45
C GLY A 167 33.32 15.33 19.12
N ARG A 168 34.12 16.07 18.33
CA ARG A 168 33.83 17.34 17.62
C ARG A 168 33.79 18.58 18.55
N ARG A 169 34.60 19.63 18.36
CA ARG A 169 34.88 20.39 17.13
C ARG A 169 36.13 21.26 17.28
N ARG A 170 36.91 21.35 16.20
CA ARG A 170 37.87 22.42 15.90
C ARG A 170 37.18 23.79 15.92
N ARG A 171 37.79 24.80 16.54
CA ARG A 171 37.70 26.19 16.09
C ARG A 171 39.08 26.85 16.22
N ARG A 172 39.68 27.10 15.05
CA ARG A 172 40.71 28.12 14.84
C ARG A 172 39.98 29.45 14.58
N ALA A 173 40.39 30.51 15.25
CA ALA A 173 40.36 31.92 14.85
C ALA A 173 41.05 32.67 16.01
N ARG A 174 42.32 33.03 15.82
CA ARG A 174 42.82 34.35 15.39
C ARG A 174 42.79 35.35 16.53
#